data_AF-A0A2E0GHT7-F1
#
_entry.id   AF-A0A2E0GHT7-F1
#
_cell.length_a   1.000
_cell.length_b   1.000
_cell.length_c   1.000
_cell.angle_alpha   90.00
_cell.angle_beta   90.00
_cell.angle_gamma   90.00
#
_symmetry.space_group_name_H-M   'P 1'
#
loop_
_entity.id
_entity.type
_entity.pdbx_description
1 polymer ?
#
loop_
_entity_poly.entity_id
_entity_poly.type
_entity_poly.pdbx_seq_one_letter_code
_entity_poly.pdbx_strand_id
1 'polypeptide(L)'
;MPNTPIFNTFADNTLDRSGNLRKNPEWISSQLHHPKAKFIPMLNLMVPIKKENNFSYIKYLSFSEISYYLDNSLNPIFLGTKKSIPYFVCDLSESNKIQNLNDLISFE
;
A
#
# COMPACT_ATOMS: atom_id res chain seq x y z
N MET A 1 -14.60 -26.94 17.04
CA MET A 1 -14.33 -26.36 15.70
C MET A 1 -13.01 -25.64 15.79
N PRO A 2 -12.07 -25.80 14.85
CA PRO A 2 -10.84 -25.01 14.89
C PRO A 2 -11.21 -23.53 14.72
N ASN A 3 -10.55 -22.65 15.48
CA ASN A 3 -10.72 -21.20 15.42
C ASN A 3 -10.22 -20.68 14.06
N THR A 4 -11.05 -20.77 13.03
CA THR A 4 -10.74 -20.16 11.73
C THR A 4 -10.83 -18.64 11.89
N PRO A 5 -9.73 -17.90 11.69
CA PRO A 5 -9.79 -16.44 11.76
C PRO A 5 -10.76 -15.91 10.70
N ILE A 6 -11.72 -15.08 11.14
CA ILE A 6 -12.68 -14.44 10.24
C ILE A 6 -11.95 -13.29 9.53
N PHE A 7 -11.61 -13.48 8.25
CA PHE A 7 -11.05 -12.42 7.42
C PHE A 7 -12.16 -11.56 6.84
N ASN A 8 -12.06 -10.24 6.97
CA ASN A 8 -12.99 -9.32 6.34
C ASN A 8 -12.51 -8.98 4.92
N THR A 9 -12.76 -9.89 3.99
CA THR A 9 -12.44 -9.71 2.57
C THR A 9 -13.69 -9.24 1.79
N PHE A 10 -13.50 -8.55 0.68
CA PHE A 10 -14.58 -8.17 -0.25
C PHE A 10 -14.19 -8.61 -1.65
N ALA A 11 -15.12 -9.21 -2.40
CA ALA A 11 -14.91 -9.65 -3.78
C ALA A 11 -13.61 -10.47 -3.98
N ASP A 12 -13.38 -11.45 -3.10
CA ASP A 12 -12.20 -12.33 -3.11
C ASP A 12 -10.84 -11.61 -3.02
N ASN A 13 -10.83 -10.38 -2.49
CA ASN A 13 -9.59 -9.67 -2.22
C ASN A 13 -8.77 -10.41 -1.15
N THR A 14 -7.47 -10.63 -1.44
CA THR A 14 -6.57 -11.35 -0.52
C THR A 14 -6.16 -10.56 0.74
N LEU A 15 -6.56 -9.29 0.84
CA LEU A 15 -6.37 -8.46 2.03
C LEU A 15 -7.58 -8.58 2.97
N ASP A 16 -7.30 -8.81 4.25
CA ASP A 16 -8.26 -8.53 5.31
C ASP A 16 -8.37 -7.01 5.46
N ARG A 17 -9.57 -6.47 5.24
CA ARG A 17 -9.82 -5.03 5.33
C ARG A 17 -9.71 -4.51 6.76
N SER A 18 -9.71 -5.40 7.76
CA SER A 18 -9.49 -5.10 9.18
C SER A 18 -10.29 -3.87 9.65
N GLY A 19 -11.62 -3.95 9.50
CA GLY A 19 -12.53 -2.81 9.71
C GLY A 19 -12.48 -2.18 11.11
N ASN A 20 -12.06 -2.95 12.12
CA ASN A 20 -11.76 -2.46 13.47
C ASN A 20 -10.52 -1.55 13.49
N LEU A 21 -9.43 -1.96 12.83
CA LEU A 21 -8.16 -1.23 12.79
C LEU A 21 -8.26 0.06 11.99
N ARG A 22 -9.14 0.11 10.98
CA ARG A 22 -9.43 1.34 10.20
C ARG A 22 -9.90 2.52 11.06
N LYS A 23 -10.50 2.23 12.23
CA LYS A 23 -11.00 3.26 13.17
C LYS A 23 -9.96 3.67 14.21
N ASN A 24 -8.77 3.08 14.18
CA ASN A 24 -7.69 3.36 15.13
C ASN A 24 -6.57 4.16 14.44
N PRO A 25 -6.62 5.50 14.49
CA PRO A 25 -5.64 6.35 13.80
C PRO A 25 -4.21 6.21 14.38
N GLU A 26 -4.08 5.97 15.69
CA GLU A 26 -2.78 5.73 16.33
C GLU A 26 -2.13 4.46 15.81
N TRP A 27 -2.91 3.37 15.72
CA TRP A 27 -2.43 2.12 15.14
C TRP A 27 -2.00 2.31 13.69
N ILE A 28 -2.84 2.96 12.86
CA ILE A 28 -2.52 3.24 11.45
C ILE A 28 -1.20 4.02 11.34
N SER A 29 -1.04 5.09 12.12
CA SER A 29 0.19 5.90 12.13
C SER A 29 1.43 5.07 12.51
N SER A 30 1.32 4.22 13.53
CA SER A 30 2.41 3.31 13.91
C SER A 30 2.79 2.33 12.79
N GLN A 31 1.83 1.91 11.96
CA GLN A 31 2.05 0.93 10.89
C GLN A 31 2.68 1.52 9.63
N LEU A 32 2.67 2.84 9.45
CA LEU A 32 3.36 3.49 8.33
C LEU A 32 4.86 3.16 8.32
N HIS A 33 5.47 3.07 9.51
CA HIS A 33 6.89 2.78 9.67
C HIS A 33 7.17 1.29 9.88
N HIS A 34 6.16 0.41 9.72
CA HIS A 34 6.36 -1.02 9.90
C HIS A 34 7.35 -1.53 8.83
N PRO A 35 8.39 -2.32 9.20
CA PRO A 35 9.50 -2.65 8.29
C PRO A 35 9.07 -3.47 7.06
N LYS A 36 7.91 -4.13 7.14
CA LYS A 36 7.33 -4.90 6.02
C LYS A 36 6.14 -4.22 5.34
N ALA A 37 5.77 -3.01 5.77
CA ALA A 37 4.64 -2.29 5.18
C ALA A 37 4.80 -2.20 3.65
N LYS A 38 3.67 -2.34 2.95
CA LYS A 38 3.62 -2.32 1.50
C LYS A 38 2.80 -1.14 1.02
N PHE A 39 3.41 -0.30 0.20
CA PHE A 39 2.79 0.91 -0.33
C PHE A 39 2.57 0.77 -1.83
N ILE A 40 1.34 1.01 -2.28
CA ILE A 40 1.00 1.14 -3.69
C ILE A 40 1.09 2.64 -4.01
N PRO A 41 2.10 3.10 -4.76
CA PRO A 41 2.07 4.46 -5.28
C PRO A 41 1.02 4.53 -6.40
N MET A 42 0.21 5.58 -6.38
CA MET A 42 -0.84 5.81 -7.36
C MET A 42 -0.67 7.21 -7.94
N LEU A 43 -0.79 7.34 -9.26
CA LEU A 43 -0.71 8.61 -9.97
C LEU A 43 -1.88 8.68 -10.93
N ASN A 44 -2.77 9.65 -10.77
CA ASN A 44 -3.99 9.82 -11.57
C ASN A 44 -4.80 8.52 -11.70
N LEU A 45 -5.02 7.83 -10.57
CA LEU A 45 -5.69 6.52 -10.48
C LEU A 45 -4.97 5.36 -11.20
N MET A 46 -3.75 5.57 -11.67
CA MET A 46 -2.90 4.52 -12.25
C MET A 46 -1.88 4.03 -11.23
N VAL A 47 -1.56 2.74 -11.27
CA VAL A 47 -0.58 2.10 -10.39
C VAL A 47 0.52 1.41 -11.21
N PRO A 48 1.77 1.35 -10.73
CA PRO A 48 2.84 0.69 -11.46
C PRO A 48 2.64 -0.83 -11.43
N ILE A 49 2.80 -1.44 -12.60
CA ILE A 49 2.69 -2.89 -12.79
C ILE A 49 4.06 -3.47 -13.11
N LYS A 50 4.51 -4.44 -12.30
CA LYS A 50 5.67 -5.28 -12.59
C LYS A 50 5.22 -6.51 -13.39
N LYS A 51 5.94 -6.82 -14.47
CA LYS A 51 5.73 -8.04 -15.26
C LYS A 51 6.85 -9.03 -14.96
N GLU A 52 6.49 -10.26 -14.61
CA GLU A 52 7.44 -11.32 -14.29
C GLU A 52 6.82 -12.68 -14.66
N ASN A 53 7.56 -13.52 -15.40
CA ASN A 53 7.16 -14.89 -15.77
C ASN A 53 5.75 -15.01 -16.37
N ASN A 54 5.38 -14.12 -17.30
CA ASN A 54 4.03 -14.01 -17.92
C ASN A 54 2.89 -13.58 -16.98
N PHE A 55 3.21 -13.16 -15.76
CA PHE A 55 2.25 -12.60 -14.81
C PHE A 55 2.47 -11.09 -14.65
N SER A 56 1.39 -10.38 -14.29
CA SER A 56 1.41 -8.96 -13.98
C SER A 56 1.02 -8.75 -12.53
N TYR A 57 1.82 -8.00 -11.79
CA TYR A 57 1.65 -7.73 -10.37
C TYR A 57 1.71 -6.24 -10.10
N ILE A 58 0.97 -5.76 -9.10
CA ILE A 58 1.16 -4.40 -8.58
C ILE A 58 2.57 -4.31 -7.99
N LYS A 59 3.34 -3.29 -8.37
CA LYS A 59 4.61 -2.99 -7.73
C LYS A 59 4.32 -2.31 -6.38
N TYR A 60 4.80 -2.92 -5.31
CA TYR A 60 4.76 -2.35 -3.97
C TYR A 60 6.11 -1.74 -3.62
N LEU A 61 6.09 -0.61 -2.95
CA LEU A 61 7.26 0.05 -2.37
C LEU A 61 7.31 -0.18 -0.85
N SER A 62 8.50 -0.11 -0.29
CA SER A 62 8.77 0.05 1.13
C SER A 62 8.58 1.51 1.57
N PHE A 63 8.56 1.74 2.89
CA PHE A 63 8.48 3.10 3.43
C PHE A 63 9.66 3.97 2.97
N SER A 64 10.90 3.44 2.98
CA SER A 64 12.08 4.19 2.55
C SER A 64 12.00 4.63 1.09
N GLU A 65 11.48 3.78 0.21
CA GLU A 65 11.33 4.11 -1.22
C GLU A 65 10.25 5.17 -1.46
N ILE A 66 9.13 5.12 -0.72
CA ILE A 66 8.02 6.05 -0.95
C ILE A 66 8.14 7.37 -0.17
N SER A 67 8.87 7.37 0.94
CA SER A 67 9.00 8.53 1.85
C SER A 67 9.49 9.80 1.17
N TYR A 68 10.33 9.69 0.14
CA TYR A 68 10.78 10.84 -0.65
C TYR A 68 9.62 11.58 -1.33
N TYR A 69 8.61 10.85 -1.80
CA TYR A 69 7.45 11.37 -2.52
C TYR A 69 6.31 11.80 -1.61
N LEU A 70 6.29 11.33 -0.37
CA LEU A 70 5.30 11.74 0.62
C LEU A 70 5.63 13.16 1.11
N ASP A 71 4.77 14.11 0.74
CA ASP A 71 4.75 15.44 1.37
C ASP A 71 3.84 15.44 2.60
N ASN A 72 3.95 16.46 3.45
CA ASN A 72 3.17 16.56 4.70
C ASN A 72 1.64 16.52 4.50
N SER A 73 1.15 16.75 3.29
CA SER A 73 -0.27 16.68 2.92
C SER A 73 -0.73 15.30 2.45
N LEU A 74 0.18 14.40 2.10
CA LEU A 74 -0.13 13.09 1.55
C LEU A 74 -0.24 12.06 2.67
N ASN A 75 -1.48 11.65 2.96
CA ASN A 75 -1.77 10.62 3.95
C ASN A 75 -2.01 9.27 3.24
N PRO A 76 -1.13 8.28 3.45
CA PRO A 76 -1.37 6.94 2.94
C PRO A 76 -2.71 6.37 3.43
N ILE A 77 -3.50 5.82 2.52
CA ILE A 77 -4.80 5.22 2.84
C ILE A 77 -4.58 3.75 3.16
N PHE A 78 -5.00 3.32 4.35
CA PHE A 78 -4.90 1.94 4.79
C PHE A 78 -5.90 1.04 4.03
N LEU A 79 -5.37 0.02 3.35
CA LEU A 79 -6.17 -0.92 2.57
C LEU A 79 -6.57 -2.14 3.41
N GLY A 80 -5.68 -2.59 4.30
CA GLY A 80 -5.89 -3.80 5.09
C GLY A 80 -4.58 -4.49 5.44
N THR A 81 -4.67 -5.72 5.93
CA THR A 81 -3.52 -6.56 6.24
C THR A 81 -3.54 -7.88 5.49
N LYS A 82 -2.37 -8.48 5.31
CA LYS A 82 -2.22 -9.88 4.86
C LYS A 82 -1.09 -10.53 5.65
N LYS A 83 -1.41 -11.60 6.39
CA LYS A 83 -0.46 -12.24 7.33
C LYS A 83 0.22 -11.20 8.24
N SER A 84 -0.57 -10.28 8.79
CA SER A 84 -0.13 -9.15 9.64
C SER A 84 0.75 -8.09 8.97
N ILE A 85 0.98 -8.16 7.66
CA ILE A 85 1.67 -7.11 6.91
C ILE A 85 0.64 -6.03 6.55
N PRO A 86 0.85 -4.75 6.90
CA PRO A 86 -0.05 -3.67 6.54
C PRO A 86 0.17 -3.20 5.09
N TYR A 87 -0.93 -2.95 4.39
CA TYR A 87 -0.95 -2.47 3.00
C TYR A 87 -1.61 -1.10 2.93
N PHE A 88 -0.99 -0.20 2.17
CA PHE A 88 -1.43 1.16 1.97
C PHE A 88 -1.42 1.52 0.48
N VAL A 89 -2.26 2.49 0.10
CA VAL A 89 -2.12 3.22 -1.17
C VAL A 89 -1.73 4.66 -0.86
N CYS A 90 -0.82 5.21 -1.66
CA CYS A 90 -0.42 6.61 -1.57
C CYS A 90 -0.77 7.26 -2.90
N ASP A 91 -1.74 8.17 -2.89
CA ASP A 91 -2.03 9.00 -4.05
C ASP A 91 -0.96 10.09 -4.14
N LEU A 92 -0.19 10.07 -5.23
CA LEU A 92 0.90 10.99 -5.49
C LEU A 92 0.53 12.01 -6.59
N SER A 93 -0.75 12.08 -6.98
CA SER A 93 -1.21 12.96 -8.08
C SER A 93 -0.97 14.44 -7.81
N GLU A 94 -0.94 14.83 -6.54
CA GLU A 94 -0.67 16.21 -6.11
C GLU A 94 0.81 16.45 -5.75
N SER A 95 1.66 15.42 -5.85
CA SER A 95 3.09 15.58 -5.56
C SER A 95 3.81 16.22 -6.74
N ASN A 96 4.61 17.25 -6.49
CA ASN A 96 5.46 17.87 -7.50
C ASN A 96 6.77 17.07 -7.77
N LYS A 97 7.01 15.99 -7.02
CA LYS A 97 8.24 15.19 -7.06
C LYS A 97 8.17 14.02 -8.04
N ILE A 98 6.99 13.72 -8.57
CA ILE A 98 6.76 12.63 -9.51
C ILE A 98 5.95 13.16 -10.69
N GLN A 99 6.38 12.82 -11.90
CA GLN A 99 5.66 13.20 -13.13
C GLN A 99 5.19 11.95 -13.87
N ASN A 100 5.88 10.82 -13.69
CA ASN A 100 5.54 9.57 -14.35
C ASN A 100 5.67 8.38 -13.37
N LEU A 101 4.79 7.40 -13.51
CA LEU A 101 4.89 6.16 -12.73
C LEU A 101 6.22 5.42 -12.96
N ASN A 102 6.85 5.58 -14.13
CA ASN A 102 8.14 4.99 -14.44
C ASN A 102 9.27 5.52 -13.54
N ASP A 103 9.12 6.72 -12.98
CA ASP A 103 10.09 7.30 -12.02
C ASP A 103 10.19 6.45 -10.74
N LEU A 104 9.15 5.65 -10.45
CA LEU A 104 9.09 4.71 -9.33
C LEU A 104 9.69 3.34 -9.68
N ILE A 105 10.06 3.14 -10.95
CA ILE A 105 10.54 1.87 -11.49
C ILE A 105 12.07 1.88 -11.66
N SER A 106 12.71 3.04 -11.62
CA SER A 106 14.15 3.27 -11.91
C SER A 106 15.17 2.70 -10.91
N PHE A 107 14.77 1.77 -10.05
CA PHE A 107 15.65 1.10 -9.07
C PHE A 107 15.66 -0.41 -9.31
N GLU A 108 16.09 -0.86 -10.49
CA GLU A 108 16.57 -2.23 -10.73
C GLU A 108 17.84 -2.17 -11.61
#